data_AF-A0A930HF96-F1
#
_entry.id   AF-A0A930HF96-F1
#
_cell.length_a   1.000
_cell.length_b   1.000
_cell.length_c   1.000
_cell.angle_alpha   90.00
_cell.angle_beta   90.00
_cell.angle_gamma   90.00
#
_symmetry.space_group_name_H-M   'P 1'
#
loop_
_entity.id
_entity.type
_entity.pdbx_description
1 polymer ?
#
loop_
_entity_poly.entity_id
_entity_poly.type
_entity_poly.pdbx_seq_one_letter_code
_entity_poly.pdbx_strand_id
1 'polypeptide(L)'
;MTELFKTIIPNYGRYCMSTFGALVAMLQPTVPFIIICTIAILFDCYTAWSLSRRVKKKYPGANDGKFKSRYAGRVFVTLIKVYALTILAYLVQTFILEGLPIKLANIVAAAVCFWQVWSMLENESSCNDAKWAKIAQRILVDKTERHFDIDLSELKENKEDGES
;
A
#
# COMPACT_ATOMS: atom_id res chain seq x y z
N MET A 1 44.06 29.06 -11.09
CA MET A 1 42.91 28.16 -11.37
C MET A 1 42.64 27.18 -10.23
N THR A 2 43.65 26.49 -9.69
CA THR A 2 43.53 25.52 -8.59
C THR A 2 42.88 26.07 -7.30
N GLU A 3 43.22 27.29 -6.88
CA GLU A 3 42.61 27.91 -5.69
C GLU A 3 41.15 28.32 -5.91
N LEU A 4 40.79 28.75 -7.13
CA LEU A 4 39.41 29.09 -7.51
C LEU A 4 38.49 27.84 -7.42
N PHE A 5 38.96 26.70 -7.91
CA PHE A 5 38.22 25.44 -7.81
C PHE A 5 38.07 24.96 -6.35
N LYS A 6 39.10 25.13 -5.51
CA LYS A 6 39.04 24.79 -4.08
C LYS A 6 38.03 25.63 -3.30
N THR A 7 37.71 26.85 -3.73
CA THR A 7 36.69 27.69 -3.08
C THR A 7 35.29 27.48 -3.65
N ILE A 8 35.17 27.29 -4.97
CA ILE A 8 33.89 27.14 -5.66
C ILE A 8 33.22 25.81 -5.31
N ILE A 9 33.95 24.69 -5.38
CA ILE A 9 33.41 23.34 -5.11
C ILE A 9 32.74 23.21 -3.74
N PRO A 10 33.37 23.61 -2.61
CA PRO A 10 32.72 23.51 -1.30
C PRO A 10 31.55 24.48 -1.14
N ASN A 11 31.58 25.65 -1.77
CA ASN A 11 30.45 26.58 -1.73
C ASN A 11 29.23 26.04 -2.48
N TYR A 12 29.43 25.46 -3.67
CA TYR A 12 28.36 24.75 -4.39
C TYR A 12 27.83 23.57 -3.58
N GLY A 13 28.72 22.75 -3.00
CA GLY A 13 28.32 21.64 -2.14
C GLY A 13 27.48 22.09 -0.94
N ARG A 14 27.86 23.20 -0.29
CA ARG A 14 27.09 23.81 0.80
C ARG A 14 25.69 24.22 0.33
N TYR A 15 25.58 24.96 -0.78
CA TYR A 15 24.28 25.38 -1.29
C TYR A 15 23.39 24.19 -1.64
N CYS A 16 23.91 23.17 -2.34
CA CYS A 16 23.16 21.96 -2.65
C CYS A 16 22.63 21.27 -1.38
N MET A 17 23.48 21.08 -0.37
CA MET A 17 23.09 20.45 0.89
C MET A 17 22.08 21.29 1.67
N SER A 18 22.24 22.62 1.68
CA SER A 18 21.27 23.53 2.31
C SER A 18 19.92 23.49 1.60
N THR A 19 19.87 23.52 0.27
CA THR A 19 18.61 23.42 -0.49
C THR A 19 17.95 22.07 -0.29
N PHE A 20 18.73 20.97 -0.27
CA PHE A 20 18.21 19.64 -0.01
C PHE A 20 17.66 19.52 1.43
N GLY A 21 18.40 20.03 2.41
CA GLY A 21 17.98 20.06 3.81
C GLY A 21 16.69 20.86 4.00
N ALA A 22 16.53 21.99 3.31
CA ALA A 22 15.31 22.78 3.32
C ALA A 22 14.11 22.01 2.75
N LEU A 23 14.29 21.29 1.63
CA LEU A 23 13.25 20.44 1.05
C LEU A 23 12.86 19.30 1.99
N VAL A 24 13.85 18.65 2.63
CA VAL A 24 13.60 17.58 3.61
C VAL A 24 12.86 18.13 4.83
N ALA A 25 13.27 19.29 5.35
CA ALA A 25 12.61 19.93 6.49
C ALA A 25 11.16 20.30 6.17
N MET A 26 10.90 20.80 4.96
CA MET A 26 9.54 21.10 4.50
C MET A 26 8.66 19.86 4.42
N LEU A 27 9.22 18.71 4.04
CA LEU A 27 8.48 17.45 3.93
C LEU A 27 8.48 16.62 5.22
N GLN A 28 9.25 17.01 6.24
CA GLN A 28 9.36 16.31 7.52
C GLN A 28 8.00 15.96 8.17
N PRO A 29 6.96 16.81 8.10
CA PRO A 29 5.64 16.47 8.66
C PRO A 29 4.97 15.27 8.00
N THR A 30 5.39 14.86 6.79
CA THR A 30 4.83 13.71 6.08
C THR A 30 5.42 12.36 6.53
N VAL A 31 6.57 12.39 7.21
CA VAL A 31 7.34 11.20 7.58
C VAL A 31 6.54 10.18 8.40
N PRO A 32 5.74 10.57 9.43
CA PRO A 32 4.95 9.60 10.19
C PRO A 32 3.94 8.84 9.31
N PHE A 33 3.27 9.54 8.39
CA PHE A 33 2.29 8.92 7.49
C PHE A 33 2.97 7.95 6.51
N ILE A 34 4.11 8.35 5.96
CA ILE A 34 4.94 7.51 5.09
C ILE A 34 5.28 6.22 5.81
N ILE A 35 5.86 6.29 7.02
CA ILE A 35 6.26 5.12 7.81
C ILE A 35 5.08 4.17 8.06
N ILE A 36 3.94 4.71 8.51
CA ILE A 36 2.74 3.91 8.80
C ILE A 36 2.25 3.20 7.53
N CYS A 37 2.16 3.92 6.42
CA CYS A 37 1.72 3.33 5.15
C CYS A 37 2.71 2.28 4.64
N THR A 38 4.01 2.50 4.78
CA THR A 38 5.05 1.51 4.43
C THR A 38 4.84 0.22 5.19
N ILE A 39 4.68 0.31 6.52
CA ILE A 39 4.47 -0.86 7.37
C ILE A 39 3.20 -1.61 6.94
N ALA A 40 2.10 -0.89 6.67
CA ALA A 40 0.86 -1.51 6.21
C ALA A 40 1.03 -2.25 4.87
N ILE A 41 1.71 -1.65 3.90
CA ILE A 41 1.98 -2.28 2.58
C ILE A 41 2.89 -3.51 2.73
N LEU A 42 3.89 -3.45 3.60
CA LEU A 42 4.78 -4.60 3.85
C LEU A 42 4.02 -5.75 4.52
N PHE A 43 3.13 -5.46 5.47
CA PHE A 43 2.25 -6.48 6.06
C PHE A 43 1.31 -7.09 5.04
N ASP A 44 0.69 -6.28 4.18
CA ASP A 44 -0.16 -6.78 3.10
C ASP A 44 0.63 -7.74 2.18
N CYS A 45 1.82 -7.32 1.74
CA CYS A 45 2.71 -8.15 0.95
C CYS A 45 3.08 -9.47 1.67
N TYR A 46 3.32 -9.42 2.98
CA TYR A 46 3.57 -10.60 3.78
C TYR A 46 2.36 -11.54 3.81
N THR A 47 1.14 -11.03 4.00
CA THR A 47 -0.09 -11.85 4.01
C THR A 47 -0.34 -12.51 2.66
N ALA A 48 -0.10 -11.79 1.55
CA ALA A 48 -0.22 -12.34 0.19
C ALA A 48 0.81 -13.45 -0.08
N TRP A 49 2.04 -13.29 0.41
CA TRP A 49 3.05 -14.34 0.34
C TRP A 49 2.70 -15.55 1.21
N SER A 50 2.21 -15.32 2.44
CA SER A 50 1.72 -16.36 3.32
C SER A 50 0.61 -17.17 2.67
N LEU A 51 -0.38 -16.49 2.07
CA LEU A 51 -1.43 -17.11 1.27
C LEU A 51 -0.85 -17.95 0.13
N SER A 52 0.12 -17.43 -0.63
CA SER A 52 0.74 -18.17 -1.74
C SER A 52 1.35 -19.50 -1.27
N ARG A 53 1.93 -19.55 -0.06
CA ARG A 53 2.41 -20.81 0.54
C ARG A 53 1.27 -21.75 0.94
N ARG A 54 0.17 -21.22 1.49
CA ARG A 54 -1.02 -22.02 1.84
C ARG A 54 -1.69 -22.61 0.59
N VAL A 55 -1.83 -21.81 -0.46
CA VAL A 55 -2.39 -22.24 -1.76
C VAL A 55 -1.54 -23.36 -2.34
N LYS A 56 -0.21 -23.25 -2.35
CA LYS A 56 0.67 -24.33 -2.81
C LYS A 56 0.43 -25.64 -2.05
N LYS A 57 0.18 -25.56 -0.74
CA LYS A 57 -0.08 -26.73 0.11
C LYS A 57 -1.46 -27.35 -0.15
N LYS A 58 -2.51 -26.53 -0.31
CA LYS A 58 -3.91 -26.98 -0.51
C LYS A 58 -4.19 -27.39 -1.96
N TYR A 59 -3.55 -26.74 -2.93
CA TYR A 59 -3.74 -26.92 -4.37
C TYR A 59 -2.39 -27.00 -5.10
N PRO A 60 -1.72 -28.17 -5.10
CA PRO A 60 -0.44 -28.34 -5.79
C PRO A 60 -0.60 -28.11 -7.30
N GLY A 61 0.14 -27.14 -7.85
CA GLY A 61 0.11 -26.76 -9.27
C GLY A 61 -0.50 -25.39 -9.55
N ALA A 62 -1.34 -24.85 -8.65
CA ALA A 62 -1.96 -23.54 -8.83
C ALA A 62 -0.99 -22.37 -8.53
N ASN A 63 -0.05 -22.56 -7.62
CA ASN A 63 0.93 -21.54 -7.23
C ASN A 63 2.24 -22.20 -6.75
N ASP A 64 3.39 -21.58 -7.02
CA ASP A 64 4.70 -22.09 -6.62
C ASP A 64 5.12 -21.68 -5.20
N GLY A 65 4.36 -20.78 -4.56
CA GLY A 65 4.57 -20.31 -3.19
C GLY A 65 5.87 -19.51 -2.99
N LYS A 66 6.51 -19.07 -4.08
CA LYS A 66 7.80 -18.37 -4.02
C LYS A 66 7.61 -16.86 -4.10
N PHE A 67 8.43 -16.13 -3.37
CA PHE A 67 8.51 -14.68 -3.50
C PHE A 67 9.32 -14.33 -4.76
N LYS A 68 8.66 -13.88 -5.82
CA LYS A 68 9.31 -13.49 -7.09
C LYS A 68 9.67 -12.01 -7.08
N SER A 69 10.75 -11.65 -7.75
CA SER A 69 11.21 -10.27 -7.97
C SER A 69 10.11 -9.37 -8.55
N ARG A 70 9.25 -9.92 -9.43
CA ARG A 70 8.08 -9.20 -9.95
C ARG A 70 7.10 -8.74 -8.87
N TYR A 71 6.92 -9.50 -7.79
CA TYR A 71 6.07 -9.08 -6.66
C TYR A 71 6.74 -7.96 -5.87
N ALA A 72 8.04 -8.06 -5.60
CA ALA A 72 8.81 -6.99 -4.97
C ALA A 72 8.73 -5.69 -5.77
N GLY A 73 8.89 -5.76 -7.10
CA GLY A 73 8.76 -4.60 -7.98
C GLY A 73 7.37 -3.92 -7.87
N ARG A 74 6.30 -4.71 -7.77
CA ARG A 74 4.96 -4.15 -7.52
C ARG A 74 4.86 -3.43 -6.18
N VAL A 75 5.43 -3.99 -5.12
CA VAL A 75 5.48 -3.34 -3.80
C VAL A 75 6.21 -2.00 -3.87
N PHE A 76 7.37 -1.94 -4.53
CA PHE A 76 8.11 -0.69 -4.71
C PHE A 76 7.30 0.37 -5.47
N VAL A 77 6.62 -0.02 -6.54
CA VAL A 77 5.74 0.90 -7.30
C VAL A 77 4.58 1.40 -6.42
N THR A 78 3.97 0.53 -5.62
CA THR A 78 2.92 0.92 -4.67
C THR A 78 3.44 1.90 -3.63
N LEU A 79 4.63 1.66 -3.05
CA LEU A 79 5.26 2.57 -2.10
C LEU A 79 5.50 3.95 -2.72
N ILE A 80 6.07 4.02 -3.93
CA ILE A 80 6.31 5.29 -4.64
C ILE A 80 5.00 6.06 -4.83
N LYS A 81 3.94 5.39 -5.30
CA LYS A 81 2.63 6.02 -5.51
C LYS A 81 2.04 6.56 -4.22
N VAL A 82 2.11 5.78 -3.14
CA VAL A 82 1.57 6.16 -1.82
C VAL A 82 2.37 7.32 -1.22
N TYR A 83 3.69 7.32 -1.36
CA TYR A 83 4.52 8.43 -0.88
C TYR A 83 4.22 9.71 -1.66
N ALA A 84 4.14 9.62 -2.99
CA ALA A 84 3.79 10.76 -3.84
C ALA A 84 2.41 11.32 -3.49
N LEU A 85 1.41 10.45 -3.30
CA LEU A 85 0.07 10.85 -2.90
C LEU A 85 0.03 11.51 -1.52
N THR A 86 0.78 10.95 -0.55
CA THR A 86 0.84 11.47 0.82
C THR A 86 1.50 12.85 0.86
N ILE A 87 2.62 13.01 0.14
CA ILE A 87 3.31 14.29 0.00
C ILE A 87 2.40 15.31 -0.70
N LEU A 88 1.76 14.93 -1.80
CA LEU A 88 0.83 15.81 -2.52
C LEU A 88 -0.33 16.25 -1.63
N ALA A 89 -0.93 15.33 -0.88
CA ALA A 89 -2.02 15.64 0.05
C ALA A 89 -1.59 16.64 1.12
N TYR A 90 -0.38 16.49 1.67
CA TYR A 90 0.20 17.44 2.60
C TYR A 90 0.44 18.81 1.95
N LEU A 91 1.03 18.87 0.75
CA LEU A 91 1.28 20.13 0.05
C LEU A 91 -0.03 20.85 -0.30
N VAL A 92 -1.07 20.13 -0.73
CA VAL A 92 -2.41 20.69 -0.98
C VAL A 92 -3.00 21.24 0.33
N GLN A 93 -2.92 20.49 1.42
CA GLN A 93 -3.37 20.96 2.73
C GLN A 93 -2.65 22.24 3.16
N THR A 94 -1.33 22.29 2.98
CA THR A 94 -0.49 23.39 3.47
C THR A 94 -0.58 24.64 2.59
N PHE A 95 -0.58 24.51 1.26
CA PHE A 95 -0.44 25.65 0.35
C PHE A 95 -1.74 26.04 -0.38
N ILE A 96 -2.71 25.12 -0.49
CA ILE A 96 -3.95 25.37 -1.25
C ILE A 96 -5.14 25.52 -0.31
N LEU A 97 -5.26 24.65 0.70
CA LEU A 97 -6.34 24.64 1.68
C LEU A 97 -5.95 25.34 2.99
N GLU A 98 -5.05 26.32 2.89
CA GLU A 98 -4.55 27.05 4.05
C GLU A 98 -5.71 27.67 4.86
N GLY A 99 -5.67 27.49 6.18
CA GLY A 99 -6.70 28.00 7.10
C GLY A 99 -7.94 27.11 7.26
N LEU A 100 -8.12 26.07 6.44
CA LEU A 100 -9.17 25.07 6.66
C LEU A 100 -8.72 24.02 7.69
N PRO A 101 -9.58 23.62 8.66
CA PRO A 101 -9.25 22.62 9.67
C PRO A 101 -9.30 21.18 9.14
N ILE A 102 -8.74 20.94 7.95
CA ILE A 102 -8.77 19.64 7.25
C ILE A 102 -7.40 18.96 7.39
N LYS A 103 -7.40 17.73 7.90
CA LYS A 103 -6.20 16.88 8.02
C LYS A 103 -6.10 15.92 6.85
N LEU A 104 -5.93 16.46 5.63
CA LEU A 104 -5.95 15.72 4.38
C LEU A 104 -4.92 14.60 4.33
N ALA A 105 -3.68 14.85 4.78
CA ALA A 105 -2.64 13.82 4.83
C ALA A 105 -3.02 12.63 5.75
N ASN A 106 -3.66 12.92 6.89
CA ASN A 106 -4.18 11.88 7.79
C ASN A 106 -5.29 11.06 7.13
N ILE A 107 -6.22 11.72 6.44
CA ILE A 107 -7.33 11.06 5.74
C ILE A 107 -6.79 10.13 4.66
N VAL A 108 -5.83 10.60 3.86
CA VAL A 108 -5.16 9.80 2.83
C VAL A 108 -4.44 8.60 3.45
N ALA A 109 -3.64 8.81 4.51
CA ALA A 109 -2.95 7.73 5.19
C ALA A 109 -3.93 6.69 5.77
N ALA A 110 -5.03 7.15 6.38
CA ALA A 110 -6.08 6.28 6.91
C ALA A 110 -6.76 5.46 5.79
N ALA A 111 -7.06 6.09 4.65
CA ALA A 111 -7.63 5.40 3.49
C ALA A 111 -6.68 4.33 2.93
N VAL A 112 -5.39 4.65 2.80
CA VAL A 112 -4.37 3.67 2.38
C VAL A 112 -4.29 2.52 3.38
N CYS A 113 -4.21 2.80 4.68
CA CYS A 113 -4.14 1.76 5.71
C CYS A 113 -5.39 0.86 5.70
N PHE A 114 -6.57 1.47 5.56
CA PHE A 114 -7.82 0.72 5.46
C PHE A 114 -7.83 -0.20 4.23
N TRP A 115 -7.35 0.29 3.09
CA TRP A 115 -7.20 -0.52 1.88
C TRP A 115 -6.25 -1.70 2.08
N GLN A 116 -5.11 -1.48 2.75
CA GLN A 116 -4.17 -2.57 3.05
C GLN A 116 -4.78 -3.61 4.01
N VAL A 117 -5.48 -3.17 5.06
CA VAL A 117 -6.18 -4.07 5.99
C VAL A 117 -7.23 -4.89 5.26
N TRP A 118 -7.95 -4.29 4.33
CA TRP A 118 -8.93 -4.99 3.50
C TRP A 118 -8.28 -6.10 2.67
N SER A 119 -7.16 -5.80 2.01
CA SER A 119 -6.36 -6.78 1.27
C SER A 119 -5.82 -7.90 2.16
N MET A 120 -5.37 -7.59 3.38
CA MET A 120 -4.97 -8.60 4.36
C MET A 120 -6.12 -9.53 4.76
N LEU A 121 -7.32 -8.99 4.97
CA LEU A 121 -8.52 -9.78 5.29
C LEU A 121 -8.91 -10.71 4.14
N GLU A 122 -8.80 -10.24 2.89
CA GLU A 122 -8.99 -11.08 1.71
C GLU A 122 -7.96 -12.23 1.67
N ASN A 123 -6.69 -11.93 1.94
CA ASN A 123 -5.63 -12.92 1.96
C ASN A 123 -5.78 -13.95 3.08
N GLU A 124 -6.23 -13.54 4.27
CA GLU A 124 -6.40 -14.41 5.45
C GLU A 124 -7.70 -15.21 5.44
N SER A 125 -8.74 -14.68 4.81
CA SER A 125 -9.97 -15.43 4.59
C SER A 125 -9.81 -16.45 3.45
N SER A 126 -8.93 -16.17 2.48
CA SER A 126 -8.61 -17.10 1.39
C SER A 126 -7.96 -18.39 1.91
N CYS A 127 -8.42 -19.53 1.39
CA CYS A 127 -8.00 -20.87 1.83
C CYS A 127 -8.23 -21.14 3.33
N ASN A 128 -9.16 -20.44 3.97
CA ASN A 128 -9.52 -20.62 5.37
C ASN A 128 -10.99 -21.02 5.52
N ASP A 129 -11.23 -22.14 6.21
CA ASP A 129 -12.57 -22.74 6.34
C ASP A 129 -13.31 -22.26 7.62
N ALA A 130 -12.71 -21.37 8.41
CA ALA A 130 -13.30 -20.82 9.61
C ALA A 130 -14.58 -19.98 9.32
N LYS A 131 -15.53 -19.99 10.27
CA LYS A 131 -16.81 -19.25 10.12
C LYS A 131 -16.61 -17.76 9.87
N TRP A 132 -15.63 -17.14 10.54
CA TRP A 132 -15.32 -15.71 10.33
C TRP A 132 -14.76 -15.44 8.93
N ALA A 133 -14.00 -16.37 8.35
CA ALA A 133 -13.42 -16.23 7.01
C ALA A 133 -14.52 -16.26 5.94
N LYS A 134 -15.51 -17.15 6.08
CA LYS A 134 -16.68 -17.19 5.20
C LYS A 134 -17.53 -15.92 5.29
N ILE A 135 -17.67 -15.35 6.50
CA ILE A 135 -18.38 -14.08 6.70
C ILE A 135 -17.59 -12.91 6.08
N ALA A 136 -16.28 -12.86 6.31
CA ALA A 136 -15.41 -11.86 5.71
C ALA A 136 -15.50 -11.92 4.17
N GLN A 137 -15.35 -13.09 3.56
CA GLN A 137 -15.52 -13.28 2.12
C GLN A 137 -16.86 -12.75 1.61
N ARG A 138 -17.97 -13.04 2.30
CA ARG A 138 -19.30 -12.54 1.90
C ARG A 138 -19.37 -11.01 1.94
N ILE A 139 -18.84 -10.38 2.99
CA ILE A 139 -18.82 -8.91 3.12
C ILE A 139 -17.90 -8.27 2.06
N LEU A 140 -16.75 -8.89 1.78
CA LEU A 140 -15.79 -8.42 0.77
C LEU A 140 -16.39 -8.50 -0.65
N VAL A 141 -17.07 -9.60 -0.97
CA VAL A 141 -17.70 -9.85 -2.28
C VAL A 141 -18.93 -8.97 -2.49
N ASP A 142 -19.83 -8.88 -1.50
CA ASP A 142 -21.06 -8.06 -1.58
C ASP A 142 -20.76 -6.56 -1.78
N LYS A 143 -19.61 -6.09 -1.29
CA LYS A 143 -19.15 -4.70 -1.51
C LYS A 143 -18.58 -4.48 -2.91
N THR A 144 -18.09 -5.54 -3.56
CA THR A 144 -17.57 -5.51 -4.93
C THR A 144 -18.70 -5.61 -5.96
N GLU A 145 -19.67 -6.51 -5.73
CA GLU A 145 -20.90 -6.64 -6.54
C GLU A 145 -21.70 -5.33 -6.63
N ARG A 146 -21.70 -4.53 -5.56
CA ARG A 146 -22.43 -3.26 -5.53
C ARG A 146 -21.72 -2.10 -6.24
N HIS A 147 -20.42 -2.23 -6.52
CA HIS A 147 -19.61 -1.21 -7.19
C HIS A 147 -19.19 -1.58 -8.62
N PHE A 148 -19.16 -2.87 -8.93
CA PHE A 148 -19.00 -3.41 -10.27
C PHE A 148 -20.22 -4.31 -10.50
N ASP A 149 -21.09 -3.89 -11.41
CA ASP A 149 -22.32 -4.58 -11.85
C ASP A 149 -22.00 -5.92 -12.53
N ILE A 150 -21.34 -6.80 -11.79
CA ILE A 150 -20.88 -8.13 -12.18
C ILE A 150 -21.64 -9.08 -11.27
N ASP A 151 -22.62 -9.76 -11.86
CA ASP A 151 -23.38 -10.81 -11.20
C ASP A 151 -22.45 -11.99 -10.88
N LEU A 152 -22.09 -12.14 -9.61
CA LEU A 152 -21.18 -13.17 -9.08
C LEU A 152 -21.95 -14.39 -8.54
N SER A 153 -23.21 -14.56 -8.95
CA SER A 153 -24.04 -15.73 -8.67
C SER A 153 -23.37 -17.07 -9.03
N GLU A 154 -22.50 -17.10 -10.04
CA GLU A 154 -21.68 -18.28 -10.41
C GLU A 154 -20.72 -18.76 -9.31
N LEU A 155 -20.26 -17.89 -8.40
CA LEU A 155 -19.40 -18.28 -7.27
C LEU A 155 -20.20 -18.81 -6.06
N LYS A 156 -21.52 -18.56 -6.02
CA LYS A 156 -22.41 -19.11 -5.00
C LYS A 156 -22.82 -20.55 -5.33
N GLU A 157 -23.12 -20.86 -6.59
CA GLU A 157 -23.55 -22.21 -6.99
C GLU A 157 -22.44 -23.27 -6.85
N ASN A 158 -21.18 -22.94 -7.16
CA ASN A 158 -20.06 -23.89 -7.08
C ASN A 158 -19.65 -24.33 -5.65
N LYS A 159 -20.30 -23.85 -4.59
CA LYS A 159 -20.08 -24.33 -3.21
C LYS A 159 -21.10 -25.35 -2.73
N GLU A 160 -22.20 -25.57 -3.45
CA GLU A 160 -23.25 -26.52 -3.05
C GLU A 160 -23.11 -27.88 -3.77
N ASP A 161 -22.50 -27.93 -4.95
CA ASP A 161 -22.37 -29.17 -5.75
C ASP A 161 -21.13 -30.04 -5.43
N GLY A 162 -20.45 -29.77 -4.31
CA GLY A 162 -19.27 -30.52 -3.85
C GLY A 162 -19.51 -31.45 -2.66
N GLU A 163 -20.73 -31.49 -2.12
CA GLU A 163 -21.17 -32.46 -1.11
C GLU A 163 -22.21 -33.40 -1.72
N SER A 164 -21.75 -34.44 -2.40
CA SER A 164 -22.49 -35.69 -2.67
C SER A 164 -21.52 -36.85 -2.80
#